data_AF-T0T788-F1
#
_entry.id   AF-T0T788-F1
#
_cell.length_a   1.000
_cell.length_b   1.000
_cell.length_c   1.000
_cell.angle_alpha   90.00
_cell.angle_beta   90.00
_cell.angle_gamma   90.00
#
_symmetry.space_group_name_H-M   'P 1'
#
loop_
_entity.id
_entity.type
_entity.pdbx_description
1 polymer ?
#
loop_
_entity_poly.entity_id
_entity_poly.type
_entity_poly.pdbx_seq_one_letter_code
_entity_poly.pdbx_strand_id
1 'polypeptide(L)'
;MKNKLKLVLTLVLSLCMVTACTSQTQHQTKHSSQTTKTSTKVTSSSSSSSTSSSSSNSQESQSSTAETSTEQSQAEQEIAPIYTGAILKANYSTMAGNWQNAAGNVLTFSNQGLATEGMTPNILDIDQNGILLLDVQTGQRSNVTLYIVPANTTFSSDYLNGQEDNTDISKDRVISSADIGSGDLASKAYYHVSN
;
A
#
# COMPACT_ATOMS: atom_id res chain seq x y z
N MET A 1 -33.84 -55.29 -23.38
CA MET A 1 -32.40 -55.42 -23.03
C MET A 1 -31.45 -54.71 -24.01
N LYS A 2 -31.91 -53.78 -24.88
CA LYS A 2 -31.04 -53.05 -25.82
C LYS A 2 -30.68 -51.63 -25.37
N ASN A 3 -31.41 -51.08 -24.39
CA ASN A 3 -31.22 -49.71 -23.92
C ASN A 3 -30.25 -49.61 -22.73
N LYS A 4 -30.02 -50.72 -22.01
CA LYS A 4 -29.02 -50.80 -20.94
C LYS A 4 -27.59 -50.97 -21.48
N LEU A 5 -27.43 -51.48 -22.70
CA LEU A 5 -26.13 -51.64 -23.35
C LEU A 5 -25.56 -50.31 -23.87
N LYS A 6 -26.42 -49.38 -24.33
CA LYS A 6 -26.01 -48.03 -24.73
C LYS A 6 -25.60 -47.15 -23.54
N LEU A 7 -26.15 -47.40 -22.36
CA LEU A 7 -25.80 -46.70 -21.12
C LEU A 7 -24.43 -47.16 -20.56
N VAL A 8 -24.09 -48.45 -20.72
CA VAL A 8 -22.78 -48.98 -20.29
C VAL A 8 -21.67 -48.58 -21.28
N LEU A 9 -21.98 -48.48 -22.58
CA LEU A 9 -20.99 -48.10 -23.59
C LEU A 9 -20.61 -46.61 -23.57
N THR A 10 -21.47 -45.73 -23.03
CA THR A 10 -21.18 -44.30 -22.88
C THR A 10 -20.46 -43.95 -21.58
N LEU A 11 -20.43 -44.85 -20.59
CA LEU A 11 -19.76 -44.63 -19.31
C LEU A 11 -18.26 -44.99 -19.32
N VAL A 12 -17.81 -45.82 -20.27
CA VAL A 12 -16.41 -46.34 -20.31
C VAL A 12 -15.46 -45.46 -21.13
N LEU A 13 -15.96 -44.45 -21.87
CA LEU A 13 -15.13 -43.61 -22.74
C LEU A 13 -14.67 -42.27 -22.10
N SER A 14 -14.96 -42.04 -20.81
CA SER A 14 -14.59 -40.80 -20.10
C SER A 14 -13.49 -40.98 -19.04
N LEU A 15 -12.73 -42.09 -19.11
CA LEU A 15 -11.67 -42.37 -18.13
C LEU A 15 -10.34 -42.63 -18.83
N CYS A 16 -9.73 -41.58 -19.39
CA CYS A 16 -8.33 -41.60 -19.77
C CYS A 16 -7.70 -40.20 -19.67
N MET A 17 -6.63 -40.15 -18.87
CA MET A 17 -5.55 -39.15 -18.79
C MET A 17 -5.68 -37.99 -17.81
N VAL A 18 -5.44 -38.30 -16.52
CA VAL A 18 -4.65 -37.43 -15.65
C VAL A 18 -3.40 -38.22 -15.23
N THR A 19 -2.25 -37.88 -15.80
CA THR A 19 -0.94 -38.34 -15.32
C THR A 19 -0.13 -37.11 -14.92
N ALA A 20 0.01 -36.95 -13.60
CA ALA A 20 0.95 -36.03 -12.97
C ALA A 20 2.38 -36.48 -13.24
N CYS A 21 3.20 -35.60 -13.80
CA CYS A 21 4.66 -35.74 -13.76
C CYS A 21 5.19 -34.80 -12.68
N THR A 22 5.38 -35.33 -11.48
CA THR A 22 6.35 -34.79 -10.52
C THR A 22 7.64 -35.60 -10.67
N SER A 23 8.75 -34.91 -10.92
CA SER A 23 10.09 -35.48 -10.77
C SER A 23 11.02 -34.38 -10.30
N GLN A 24 11.18 -34.39 -8.98
CA GLN A 24 12.24 -33.80 -8.20
C GLN A 24 13.58 -34.38 -8.69
N THR A 25 14.46 -33.55 -9.27
CA THR A 25 15.87 -33.90 -9.48
C THR A 25 16.72 -33.04 -8.56
N GLN A 26 17.30 -33.70 -7.57
CA GLN A 26 18.35 -33.19 -6.70
C GLN A 26 19.67 -33.10 -7.49
N HIS A 27 20.28 -31.91 -7.43
CA HIS A 27 21.71 -31.65 -7.23
C HIS A 27 22.74 -32.43 -8.07
N GLN A 28 23.45 -31.73 -8.96
CA GLN A 28 24.92 -31.67 -8.95
C GLN A 28 25.43 -30.37 -9.61
N THR A 29 25.95 -29.44 -8.80
CA THR A 29 27.08 -28.61 -9.21
C THR A 29 28.06 -28.56 -8.05
N LYS A 30 29.17 -29.28 -8.24
CA LYS A 30 30.37 -29.18 -7.41
C LYS A 30 30.92 -27.76 -7.56
N HIS A 31 31.05 -27.02 -6.46
CA HIS A 31 32.12 -26.05 -6.37
C HIS A 31 32.67 -25.98 -4.94
N SER A 32 33.98 -25.83 -4.89
CA SER A 32 34.89 -26.23 -3.83
C SER A 32 34.76 -25.40 -2.55
N SER A 33 34.82 -26.10 -1.42
CA SER A 33 35.13 -25.54 -0.10
C SER A 33 36.53 -24.94 -0.09
N GLN A 34 36.67 -23.71 0.41
CA GLN A 34 37.89 -23.29 1.08
C GLN A 34 37.53 -22.55 2.37
N THR A 35 38.02 -23.13 3.46
CA THR A 35 37.95 -22.70 4.84
C THR A 35 38.93 -21.57 5.10
N THR A 36 38.50 -20.51 5.79
CA THR A 36 39.38 -19.73 6.67
C THR A 36 38.63 -19.36 7.95
N LYS A 37 39.11 -19.94 9.05
CA LYS A 37 38.79 -19.59 10.43
C LYS A 37 39.57 -18.33 10.80
N THR A 38 38.92 -17.36 11.44
CA THR A 38 39.60 -16.48 12.39
C THR A 38 38.61 -16.00 13.44
N SER A 39 39.01 -16.19 14.70
CA SER A 39 38.31 -15.81 15.93
C SER A 39 39.27 -14.93 16.73
N THR A 40 38.75 -13.85 17.31
CA THR A 40 39.18 -13.14 18.56
C THR A 40 38.32 -11.86 18.65
N LYS A 41 37.35 -11.71 19.56
CA LYS A 41 37.36 -11.50 21.02
C LYS A 41 37.79 -10.08 21.46
N VAL A 42 36.95 -9.50 22.34
CA VAL A 42 37.06 -8.30 23.22
C VAL A 42 36.91 -6.93 22.53
N THR A 43 36.21 -5.92 23.06
CA THR A 43 36.09 -5.49 24.47
C THR A 43 34.84 -4.62 24.67
N SER A 44 34.21 -4.77 25.83
CA SER A 44 33.16 -3.90 26.40
C SER A 44 33.72 -2.57 26.92
N SER A 45 33.03 -1.45 26.69
CA SER A 45 33.09 -0.29 27.60
C SER A 45 31.79 0.51 27.60
N SER A 46 31.21 0.59 28.79
CA SER A 46 30.11 1.44 29.21
C SER A 46 30.63 2.81 29.70
N SER A 47 29.85 3.88 29.50
CA SER A 47 29.82 5.15 30.26
C SER A 47 28.81 6.07 29.53
N SER A 48 27.60 6.36 30.05
CA SER A 48 27.21 7.27 31.15
C SER A 48 27.35 8.77 30.86
N SER A 49 26.18 9.43 30.78
CA SER A 49 25.79 10.74 31.36
C SER A 49 26.39 12.08 30.90
N SER A 50 25.48 13.02 30.59
CA SER A 50 25.35 14.44 31.04
C SER A 50 24.86 15.33 29.87
N THR A 51 23.64 15.90 29.84
CA THR A 51 22.99 17.01 30.60
C THR A 51 23.56 18.42 30.36
N SER A 52 22.62 19.35 30.14
CA SER A 52 22.66 20.85 30.27
C SER A 52 23.50 21.62 29.23
N SER A 53 23.16 22.83 28.74
CA SER A 53 22.12 23.81 29.10
C SER A 53 22.08 24.96 28.06
N SER A 54 20.89 25.56 27.96
CA SER A 54 20.45 26.88 27.49
C SER A 54 21.41 28.08 27.37
N SER A 55 21.12 28.96 26.40
CA SER A 55 21.01 30.44 26.54
C SER A 55 20.45 31.00 25.22
N SER A 56 19.22 31.52 25.14
CA SER A 56 18.71 32.81 25.61
C SER A 56 19.42 34.01 24.99
N ASN A 57 18.77 34.64 24.00
CA ASN A 57 18.92 36.06 23.73
C ASN A 57 17.53 36.66 23.47
N SER A 58 17.10 37.52 24.39
CA SER A 58 15.90 38.34 24.31
C SER A 58 16.30 39.77 23.96
N GLN A 59 15.52 40.43 23.11
CA GLN A 59 15.28 41.89 23.06
C GLN A 59 14.31 42.13 21.88
N GLU A 60 13.02 42.26 22.13
CA GLU A 60 12.30 43.48 22.55
C GLU A 60 11.92 44.38 21.36
N SER A 61 10.61 44.49 21.12
CA SER A 61 9.94 45.76 20.82
C SER A 61 8.43 45.57 20.92
N GLN A 62 7.83 46.26 21.90
CA GLN A 62 6.39 46.47 22.03
C GLN A 62 5.86 47.33 20.88
N SER A 63 4.71 46.97 20.32
CA SER A 63 3.68 47.94 19.97
C SER A 63 2.30 47.29 20.00
N SER A 64 1.45 47.88 20.82
CA SER A 64 0.04 47.61 21.04
C SER A 64 -0.82 47.85 19.80
N THR A 65 -1.72 46.92 19.45
CA THR A 65 -3.15 47.23 19.24
C THR A 65 -3.95 45.93 19.29
N ALA A 66 -5.04 45.96 20.04
CA ALA A 66 -5.98 44.87 20.17
C ALA A 66 -6.87 44.79 18.92
N GLU A 67 -6.75 43.71 18.15
CA GLU A 67 -7.84 43.19 17.34
C GLU A 67 -7.94 41.69 17.61
N THR A 68 -9.01 41.32 18.32
CA THR A 68 -9.42 39.92 18.50
C THR A 68 -9.94 39.42 17.15
N SER A 69 -9.01 39.01 16.28
CA SER A 69 -9.30 37.99 15.28
C SER A 69 -8.95 36.65 15.91
N THR A 70 -9.97 35.90 16.31
CA THR A 70 -9.86 34.45 16.47
C THR A 70 -9.51 33.85 15.10
N GLU A 71 -8.24 33.95 14.71
CA GLU A 71 -7.63 32.99 13.81
C GLU A 71 -7.63 31.67 14.57
N GLN A 72 -8.65 30.87 14.28
CA GLN A 72 -8.65 29.47 14.61
C GLN A 72 -7.54 28.85 13.74
N SER A 73 -6.30 28.92 14.21
CA SER A 73 -5.20 28.15 13.68
C SER A 73 -5.59 26.69 13.82
N GLN A 74 -6.20 26.17 12.76
CA GLN A 74 -6.42 24.77 12.55
C GLN A 74 -5.00 24.21 12.40
N ALA A 75 -4.44 23.75 13.52
CA ALA A 75 -3.16 23.07 13.52
C ALA A 75 -3.37 21.86 12.59
N GLU A 76 -2.84 21.94 11.38
CA GLU A 76 -2.90 20.87 10.39
C GLU A 76 -2.25 19.67 11.05
N GLN A 77 -3.08 18.71 11.47
CA GLN A 77 -2.59 17.54 12.16
C GLN A 77 -1.67 16.81 11.17
N GLU A 78 -0.41 16.67 11.54
CA GLU A 78 0.58 15.98 10.71
C GLU A 78 0.10 14.55 10.44
N ILE A 79 -0.16 14.25 9.17
CA ILE A 79 -0.60 12.94 8.72
C ILE A 79 0.64 12.05 8.65
N ALA A 80 0.64 10.96 9.42
CA ALA A 80 1.72 10.00 9.40
C ALA A 80 1.81 9.33 8.02
N PRO A 81 3.02 9.17 7.44
CA PRO A 81 3.19 8.47 6.16
C PRO A 81 2.63 7.06 6.20
N ILE A 82 2.11 6.60 5.07
CA ILE A 82 1.60 5.24 4.95
C ILE A 82 2.70 4.20 5.19
N TYR A 83 2.35 3.11 5.89
CA TYR A 83 3.26 2.00 6.13
C TYR A 83 2.70 0.70 5.56
N THR A 84 3.04 0.41 4.30
CA THR A 84 2.46 -0.71 3.54
C THR A 84 2.77 -2.08 4.16
N GLY A 85 3.93 -2.24 4.80
CA GLY A 85 4.28 -3.47 5.53
C GLY A 85 3.38 -3.77 6.74
N ALA A 86 2.79 -2.73 7.37
CA ALA A 86 1.78 -2.92 8.42
C ALA A 86 0.41 -3.28 7.82
N ILE A 87 0.05 -2.66 6.70
CA ILE A 87 -1.21 -2.92 6.01
C ILE A 87 -1.30 -4.39 5.53
N LEU A 88 -0.20 -4.95 5.01
CA LEU A 88 -0.12 -6.39 4.66
C LEU A 88 -0.35 -7.33 5.86
N LYS A 89 -0.18 -6.83 7.08
CA LYS A 89 -0.45 -7.56 8.34
C LYS A 89 -1.80 -7.17 8.95
N ALA A 90 -2.71 -6.62 8.14
CA ALA A 90 -4.01 -6.10 8.53
C ALA A 90 -3.97 -4.99 9.60
N ASN A 91 -2.85 -4.26 9.70
CA ASN A 91 -2.77 -3.05 10.50
C ASN A 91 -2.89 -1.81 9.60
N TYR A 92 -4.07 -1.20 9.64
CA TYR A 92 -4.44 -0.06 8.79
C TYR A 92 -4.31 1.29 9.50
N SER A 93 -3.63 1.38 10.65
CA SER A 93 -3.60 2.60 11.46
C SER A 93 -3.06 3.83 10.73
N THR A 94 -2.13 3.64 9.79
CA THR A 94 -1.57 4.72 8.95
C THR A 94 -2.39 5.02 7.70
N MET A 95 -3.36 4.17 7.37
CA MET A 95 -4.30 4.37 6.26
C MET A 95 -5.62 5.00 6.73
N ALA A 96 -5.98 4.77 7.99
CA ALA A 96 -7.25 5.16 8.56
C ALA A 96 -7.49 6.68 8.44
N GLY A 97 -8.71 7.05 8.07
CA GLY A 97 -9.09 8.43 7.78
C GLY A 97 -9.88 8.54 6.50
N ASN A 98 -10.21 9.79 6.16
CA ASN A 98 -10.84 10.13 4.91
C ASN A 98 -9.76 10.48 3.88
N TRP A 99 -10.03 10.11 2.64
CA TRP A 99 -9.20 10.40 1.49
C TRP A 99 -10.08 11.08 0.46
N GLN A 100 -9.73 12.29 0.04
CA GLN A 100 -10.57 13.12 -0.82
C GLN A 100 -9.84 13.47 -2.11
N ASN A 101 -10.55 13.44 -3.23
CA ASN A 101 -10.05 13.95 -4.52
C ASN A 101 -10.50 15.39 -4.78
N ALA A 102 -10.04 16.00 -5.88
CA ALA A 102 -10.35 17.40 -6.19
C ALA A 102 -11.85 17.67 -6.44
N ALA A 103 -12.63 16.63 -6.77
CA ALA A 103 -14.08 16.71 -6.94
C ALA A 103 -14.86 16.59 -5.62
N GLY A 104 -14.17 16.45 -4.48
CA GLY A 104 -14.77 16.28 -3.16
C GLY A 104 -15.31 14.88 -2.90
N ASN A 105 -15.03 13.90 -3.77
CA ASN A 105 -15.41 12.52 -3.54
C ASN A 105 -14.51 11.94 -2.45
N VAL A 106 -15.07 11.11 -1.57
CA VAL A 106 -14.35 10.60 -0.39
C VAL A 106 -14.30 9.09 -0.40
N LEU A 107 -13.10 8.55 -0.18
CA LEU A 107 -12.88 7.19 0.29
C LEU A 107 -12.63 7.24 1.80
N THR A 108 -13.20 6.30 2.54
CA THR A 108 -12.98 6.19 3.99
C THR A 108 -12.28 4.87 4.29
N PHE A 109 -11.20 4.94 5.06
CA PHE A 109 -10.52 3.79 5.63
C PHE A 109 -10.69 3.80 7.15
N SER A 110 -11.08 2.67 7.70
CA SER A 110 -11.09 2.43 9.13
C SER A 110 -9.80 1.75 9.58
N ASN A 111 -9.65 1.53 10.89
CA ASN A 111 -8.59 0.69 11.43
C ASN A 111 -8.66 -0.78 10.97
N GLN A 112 -9.72 -1.18 10.25
CA GLN A 112 -9.90 -2.52 9.67
C GLN A 112 -9.75 -2.54 8.14
N GLY A 113 -9.39 -1.42 7.52
CA GLY A 113 -9.26 -1.28 6.06
C GLY A 113 -10.38 -0.46 5.43
N LEU A 114 -10.61 -0.66 4.13
CA LEU A 114 -11.58 0.11 3.35
C LEU A 114 -12.99 0.02 3.97
N ALA A 115 -13.58 1.18 4.23
CA ALA A 115 -14.86 1.35 4.89
C ALA A 115 -15.82 2.27 4.11
N THR A 116 -15.48 2.63 2.87
CA THR A 116 -16.36 3.37 1.97
C THR A 116 -17.63 2.57 1.70
N GLU A 117 -18.81 3.20 1.88
CA GLU A 117 -20.09 2.55 1.61
C GLU A 117 -20.20 2.05 0.17
N GLY A 118 -20.76 0.86 -0.02
CA GLY A 118 -20.92 0.25 -1.35
C GLY A 118 -19.65 -0.32 -1.96
N MET A 119 -18.52 -0.29 -1.24
CA MET A 119 -17.24 -0.87 -1.62
C MET A 119 -16.89 -2.05 -0.70
N THR A 120 -16.60 -3.21 -1.28
CA THR A 120 -16.17 -4.40 -0.52
C THR A 120 -14.76 -4.80 -0.94
N PRO A 121 -13.76 -4.77 -0.04
CA PRO A 121 -12.41 -5.23 -0.35
C PRO A 121 -12.40 -6.75 -0.58
N ASN A 122 -11.63 -7.21 -1.55
CA ASN A 122 -11.53 -8.63 -1.92
C ASN A 122 -10.11 -9.18 -1.72
N ILE A 123 -9.17 -8.74 -2.56
CA ILE A 123 -7.77 -9.21 -2.54
C ILE A 123 -6.86 -8.00 -2.39
N LEU A 124 -5.84 -8.14 -1.54
CA LEU A 124 -4.77 -7.17 -1.37
C LEU A 124 -3.46 -7.81 -1.83
N ASP A 125 -2.78 -7.14 -2.75
CA ASP A 125 -1.43 -7.50 -3.21
C ASP A 125 -0.48 -6.31 -3.06
N ILE A 126 0.81 -6.53 -3.29
CA ILE A 126 1.84 -5.50 -3.30
C ILE A 126 2.79 -5.71 -4.47
N ASP A 127 3.14 -4.63 -5.17
CA ASP A 127 4.17 -4.69 -6.21
C ASP A 127 5.59 -4.49 -5.66
N GLN A 128 6.56 -4.65 -6.54
CA GLN A 128 7.99 -4.49 -6.22
C GLN A 128 8.40 -3.08 -5.76
N ASN A 129 7.57 -2.06 -6.04
CA ASN A 129 7.81 -0.67 -5.64
C ASN A 129 7.08 -0.32 -4.34
N GLY A 130 6.42 -1.31 -3.71
CA GLY A 130 5.69 -1.13 -2.47
C GLY A 130 4.31 -0.48 -2.65
N ILE A 131 3.78 -0.44 -3.88
CA ILE A 131 2.40 0.01 -4.14
C ILE A 131 1.47 -1.14 -3.80
N LEU A 132 0.45 -0.87 -2.99
CA LEU A 132 -0.57 -1.87 -2.68
C LEU A 132 -1.67 -1.85 -3.74
N LEU A 133 -2.12 -3.02 -4.16
CA LEU A 133 -3.19 -3.21 -5.12
C LEU A 133 -4.36 -3.86 -4.39
N LEU A 134 -5.39 -3.06 -4.07
CA LEU A 134 -6.60 -3.54 -3.42
C LEU A 134 -7.71 -3.72 -4.46
N ASP A 135 -8.08 -4.96 -4.76
CA ASP A 135 -9.28 -5.27 -5.56
C ASP A 135 -10.53 -5.00 -4.71
N VAL A 136 -11.44 -4.21 -5.27
CA VAL A 136 -12.64 -3.73 -4.60
C VAL A 136 -13.85 -4.01 -5.48
N GLN A 137 -14.81 -4.75 -4.94
CA GLN A 137 -16.12 -4.86 -5.56
C GLN A 137 -16.93 -3.60 -5.28
N THR A 138 -17.42 -2.97 -6.34
CA THR A 138 -18.30 -1.81 -6.37
C THR A 138 -19.67 -2.24 -6.90
N GLY A 139 -20.69 -2.11 -6.05
CA GLY A 139 -22.03 -2.63 -6.39
C GLY A 139 -22.06 -4.15 -6.59
N GLN A 140 -22.84 -4.63 -7.55
CA GLN A 140 -23.14 -6.06 -7.69
C GLN A 140 -22.08 -6.87 -8.47
N ARG A 141 -21.34 -6.26 -9.42
CA ARG A 141 -20.46 -7.00 -10.35
C ARG A 141 -19.23 -6.23 -10.86
N SER A 142 -19.05 -4.96 -10.50
CA SER A 142 -17.95 -4.15 -11.01
C SER A 142 -16.78 -4.20 -10.04
N ASN A 143 -15.60 -4.63 -10.52
CA ASN A 143 -14.39 -4.58 -9.73
C ASN A 143 -13.53 -3.38 -10.16
N VAL A 144 -12.97 -2.68 -9.19
CA VAL A 144 -11.95 -1.65 -9.40
C VAL A 144 -10.74 -1.98 -8.54
N THR A 145 -9.54 -1.70 -9.04
CA THR A 145 -8.34 -1.73 -8.22
C THR A 145 -8.11 -0.35 -7.65
N LEU A 146 -7.99 -0.27 -6.32
CA LEU A 146 -7.45 0.90 -5.65
C LEU A 146 -5.94 0.70 -5.48
N TYR A 147 -5.16 1.49 -6.19
CA TYR A 147 -3.72 1.57 -6.04
C TYR A 147 -3.41 2.51 -4.89
N ILE A 148 -2.82 1.99 -3.83
CA ILE A 148 -2.39 2.80 -2.69
C ILE A 148 -0.90 3.04 -2.86
N VAL A 149 -0.55 4.27 -3.20
CA VAL A 149 0.79 4.70 -3.62
C VAL A 149 1.39 5.56 -2.51
N PRO A 150 2.46 5.10 -1.85
CA PRO A 150 3.13 5.89 -0.82
C PRO A 150 3.72 7.21 -1.35
N ALA A 151 3.89 8.18 -0.45
CA ALA A 151 4.64 9.40 -0.70
C ALA A 151 6.04 9.10 -1.25
N ASN A 152 6.47 9.91 -2.20
CA ASN A 152 7.75 9.78 -2.91
C ASN A 152 7.88 8.52 -3.77
N THR A 153 6.76 7.86 -4.11
CA THR A 153 6.72 6.73 -5.04
C THR A 153 5.99 7.10 -6.34
N THR A 154 6.67 7.09 -7.47
CA THR A 154 6.03 7.30 -8.78
C THR A 154 5.06 6.16 -9.10
N PHE A 155 3.84 6.50 -9.53
CA PHE A 155 2.91 5.52 -10.05
C PHE A 155 3.34 5.10 -11.47
N SER A 156 3.71 3.82 -11.63
CA SER A 156 4.36 3.34 -12.86
C SER A 156 3.55 3.65 -14.12
N SER A 157 4.24 4.10 -15.18
CA SER A 157 3.67 4.27 -16.51
C SER A 157 3.04 3.00 -17.07
N ASP A 158 3.44 1.82 -16.56
CA ASP A 158 2.85 0.53 -16.92
C ASP A 158 1.37 0.44 -16.53
N TYR A 159 0.97 1.07 -15.43
CA TYR A 159 -0.43 1.20 -15.04
C TYR A 159 -1.13 2.34 -15.81
N LEU A 160 -0.37 3.35 -16.27
CA LEU A 160 -0.89 4.56 -16.90
C LEU A 160 -0.94 4.52 -18.42
N ASN A 161 -0.90 3.34 -19.04
CA ASN A 161 -0.89 3.19 -20.49
C ASN A 161 0.24 4.00 -21.16
N GLY A 162 1.41 4.04 -20.53
CA GLY A 162 2.59 4.77 -20.99
C GLY A 162 2.59 6.27 -20.68
N GLN A 163 1.57 6.81 -20.01
CA GLN A 163 1.57 8.21 -19.57
C GLN A 163 2.45 8.40 -18.32
N GLU A 164 2.91 9.63 -18.11
CA GLU A 164 3.62 10.03 -16.89
C GLU A 164 2.64 10.20 -15.72
N ASP A 165 3.16 9.97 -14.51
CA ASP A 165 2.44 10.27 -13.28
C ASP A 165 2.46 11.79 -13.03
N ASN A 166 1.30 12.43 -13.21
CA ASN A 166 1.10 13.86 -12.98
C ASN A 166 0.44 14.19 -11.63
N THR A 167 0.30 13.20 -10.74
CA THR A 167 -0.22 13.40 -9.39
C THR A 167 0.81 14.06 -8.47
N ASP A 168 0.39 14.50 -7.28
CA ASP A 168 1.33 15.04 -6.29
C ASP A 168 2.15 13.89 -5.66
N ILE A 169 3.33 13.63 -6.25
CA ILE A 169 4.26 12.55 -5.85
C ILE A 169 4.71 12.71 -4.38
N SER A 170 4.66 13.92 -3.81
CA SER A 170 5.13 14.18 -2.44
C SER A 170 4.21 13.66 -1.34
N LYS A 171 2.96 13.29 -1.67
CA LYS A 171 1.93 12.85 -0.71
C LYS A 171 1.63 11.37 -0.85
N ASP A 172 0.98 10.76 0.14
CA ASP A 172 0.35 9.47 -0.10
C ASP A 172 -0.87 9.65 -1.00
N ARG A 173 -1.14 8.68 -1.88
CA ARG A 173 -2.22 8.73 -2.87
C ARG A 173 -3.02 7.43 -2.90
N VAL A 174 -4.33 7.54 -3.16
CA VAL A 174 -5.13 6.42 -3.67
C VAL A 174 -5.59 6.75 -5.07
N ILE A 175 -5.31 5.86 -6.02
CA ILE A 175 -5.69 6.00 -7.43
C ILE A 175 -6.62 4.84 -7.79
N SER A 176 -7.76 5.13 -8.42
CA SER A 176 -8.67 4.10 -8.91
C SER A 176 -8.30 3.69 -10.33
N SER A 177 -8.33 2.39 -10.62
CA SER A 177 -8.20 1.87 -11.99
C SER A 177 -9.28 2.43 -12.93
N ALA A 178 -10.43 2.86 -12.40
CA ALA A 178 -11.50 3.45 -13.19
C ALA A 178 -11.17 4.86 -13.72
N ASP A 179 -10.22 5.55 -13.08
CA ASP A 179 -9.79 6.90 -13.46
C ASP A 179 -8.54 6.90 -14.36
N ILE A 180 -7.92 5.72 -14.55
CA ILE A 180 -6.81 5.55 -15.47
C ILE A 180 -7.29 5.81 -16.91
N GLY A 181 -6.62 6.72 -17.61
CA GLY A 181 -7.01 7.14 -18.95
C GLY A 181 -8.04 8.29 -18.99
N SER A 182 -8.42 8.87 -17.84
CA SER A 182 -9.28 10.06 -17.78
C SER A 182 -8.66 11.31 -18.41
N GLY A 183 -7.34 11.35 -18.58
CA GLY A 183 -6.59 12.52 -19.04
C GLY A 183 -6.32 13.57 -17.94
N ASP A 184 -6.83 13.36 -16.73
CA ASP A 184 -6.71 14.29 -15.59
C ASP A 184 -6.53 13.51 -14.28
N LEU A 185 -5.53 12.62 -14.24
CA LEU A 185 -5.29 11.75 -13.10
C LEU A 185 -5.00 12.54 -11.81
N ALA A 186 -4.29 13.68 -11.93
CA ALA A 186 -3.97 14.59 -10.83
C ALA A 186 -5.22 14.99 -10.02
N SER A 187 -6.32 15.33 -10.69
CA SER A 187 -7.58 15.72 -10.04
C SER A 187 -8.40 14.53 -9.54
N LYS A 188 -8.11 13.32 -10.05
CA LYS A 188 -8.79 12.07 -9.67
C LYS A 188 -8.16 11.35 -8.48
N ALA A 189 -6.86 11.52 -8.28
CA ALA A 189 -6.15 10.96 -7.14
C ALA A 189 -6.77 11.46 -5.82
N TYR A 190 -6.95 10.54 -4.87
CA TYR A 190 -7.42 10.83 -3.54
C TYR A 190 -6.22 11.03 -2.62
N TYR A 191 -6.27 12.05 -1.77
CA TYR A 191 -5.24 12.37 -0.79
C TYR A 191 -5.84 12.31 0.62
N HIS A 192 -5.04 11.90 1.60
CA HIS A 192 -5.46 11.85 3.00
C HIS A 192 -5.81 13.26 3.48
N VAL A 193 -6.96 13.40 4.16
CA VAL A 193 -7.39 14.65 4.76
C VAL A 193 -7.27 14.57 6.28
N SER A 194 -6.58 15.56 6.86
CA SER A 194 -6.55 15.77 8.31
C SER A 194 -7.95 16.21 8.77
N ASN A 195 -8.47 15.56 9.81
CA ASN A 195 -9.74 15.91 10.44
C ASN A 195 -9.57 17.09 11.40
#